data_AF-A0A1J8PV11-F1
#
_entry.id   AF-A0A1J8PV11-F1
#
_cell.length_a   1.000
_cell.length_b   1.000
_cell.length_c   1.000
_cell.angle_alpha   90.00
_cell.angle_beta   90.00
_cell.angle_gamma   90.00
#
_symmetry.space_group_name_H-M   'P 1'
#
loop_
_entity.id
_entity.type
_entity.pdbx_description
1 polymer ?
#
loop_
_entity_poly.entity_id
_entity_poly.type
_entity_poly.pdbx_seq_one_letter_code
_entity_poly.pdbx_strand_id
1 'polypeptide(L)'
;MATDPFPQRLPTLDQLGVTDPSNVSPSEVATEWLNAFSAAITQVDAGAVVDLFLEDGFWKDVIALTWDLRTFEGTKDIKKLLDARLAATDLREIHLLEEPLREPALQKMFPDLTWVRFCFGFTTKHGKGTGVVYLVPLPDSKWKAYSLLTCLDSLTEFPEKVGPLRHNKADHGTWEENRRQEVEFSTNDPTVLVIGAGHSGLEIAARLKYIGIPTLIIDKKPRVGDNVCPVSISVFNCRLTESRTVR
;
A
#
# COMPACT_ATOMS: atom_id res chain seq x y z
N MET A 1 35.27 1.50 -17.37
CA MET A 1 34.07 2.31 -17.67
C MET A 1 33.21 2.25 -16.43
N ALA A 2 32.95 3.39 -15.78
CA ALA A 2 32.06 3.39 -14.62
C ALA A 2 30.66 3.00 -15.11
N THR A 3 30.16 1.86 -14.65
CA THR A 3 28.77 1.46 -14.85
C THR A 3 27.88 2.51 -14.22
N ASP A 4 26.97 3.08 -15.01
CA ASP A 4 25.98 4.03 -14.54
C ASP A 4 25.28 3.46 -13.29
N PRO A 5 25.32 4.16 -12.13
CA PRO A 5 24.66 3.68 -10.91
C PRO A 5 23.13 3.61 -11.05
N PHE A 6 22.54 4.24 -12.06
CA PHE A 6 21.11 4.22 -12.35
C PHE A 6 20.86 3.80 -13.80
N PRO A 7 21.03 2.50 -14.13
CA PRO A 7 20.85 2.01 -15.49
C PRO A 7 19.39 2.07 -15.97
N GLN A 8 18.43 2.34 -15.06
CA GLN A 8 17.01 2.38 -15.38
C GLN A 8 16.69 3.51 -16.36
N ARG A 9 16.01 3.16 -17.45
CA ARG A 9 15.52 4.11 -18.45
C ARG A 9 14.01 4.13 -18.44
N LEU A 10 13.44 5.31 -18.66
CA LEU A 10 12.01 5.40 -18.88
C LEU A 10 11.67 4.76 -20.23
N PRO A 11 10.55 4.02 -20.32
CA PRO A 11 10.11 3.35 -21.54
C PRO A 11 9.50 4.40 -22.50
N THR A 12 10.35 5.24 -23.08
CA THR A 12 9.90 6.29 -23.99
C THR A 12 9.46 5.69 -25.33
N LEU A 13 8.53 6.35 -26.03
CA LEU A 13 7.96 5.80 -27.27
C LEU A 13 9.05 5.60 -28.34
N ASP A 14 10.03 6.51 -28.39
CA ASP A 14 11.24 6.38 -29.22
C ASP A 14 12.04 5.10 -28.92
N GLN A 15 12.22 4.74 -27.64
CA GLN A 15 12.92 3.51 -27.25
C GLN A 15 12.10 2.25 -27.56
N LEU A 16 10.77 2.35 -27.43
CA LEU A 16 9.84 1.27 -27.72
C LEU A 16 9.55 1.10 -29.22
N GLY A 17 9.98 2.05 -30.06
CA GLY A 17 9.73 2.04 -31.50
C GLY A 17 8.27 2.28 -31.87
N VAL A 18 7.53 3.03 -31.04
CA VAL A 18 6.12 3.37 -31.23
C VAL A 18 6.00 4.85 -31.51
N THR A 19 5.17 5.26 -32.46
CA THR A 19 5.01 6.68 -32.83
C THR A 19 3.82 7.37 -32.17
N ASP A 20 2.66 6.72 -32.12
CA ASP A 20 1.50 7.24 -31.37
C ASP A 20 0.47 6.15 -31.02
N PRO A 21 0.28 5.81 -29.74
CA PRO A 21 -0.75 4.87 -29.30
C PRO A 21 -2.14 5.51 -29.09
N SER A 22 -2.39 6.76 -29.53
CA SER A 22 -3.59 7.54 -29.20
C SER A 22 -4.94 6.93 -29.63
N ASN A 23 -4.96 5.97 -30.55
CA ASN A 23 -6.19 5.38 -31.10
C ASN A 23 -6.63 4.07 -30.42
N VAL A 24 -6.19 3.81 -29.19
CA VAL A 24 -6.57 2.59 -28.44
C VAL A 24 -7.67 2.86 -27.42
N SER A 25 -8.53 1.87 -27.20
CA SER A 25 -9.47 1.85 -26.08
C SER A 25 -8.73 1.39 -24.81
N PRO A 26 -8.56 2.25 -23.77
CA PRO A 26 -7.84 1.87 -22.55
C PRO A 26 -8.50 0.69 -21.83
N SER A 27 -9.82 0.62 -21.87
CA SER A 27 -10.60 -0.45 -21.23
C SER A 27 -10.39 -1.80 -21.92
N GLU A 28 -10.30 -1.83 -23.25
CA GLU A 28 -10.04 -3.07 -24.00
C GLU A 28 -8.62 -3.58 -23.70
N VAL A 29 -7.62 -2.69 -23.76
CA VAL A 29 -6.23 -3.02 -23.44
C VAL A 29 -6.08 -3.54 -22.01
N ALA A 30 -6.70 -2.86 -21.04
CA ALA A 30 -6.66 -3.28 -19.64
C ALA A 30 -7.35 -4.64 -19.43
N THR A 31 -8.49 -4.87 -20.09
CA THR A 31 -9.25 -6.12 -19.97
C THR A 31 -8.48 -7.29 -20.58
N GLU A 32 -7.90 -7.11 -21.77
CA GLU A 32 -7.11 -8.15 -22.44
C GLU A 32 -5.90 -8.56 -21.58
N TRP A 33 -5.14 -7.58 -21.11
CA TRP A 33 -3.97 -7.84 -20.27
C TRP A 33 -4.37 -8.49 -18.94
N LEU A 34 -5.43 -7.98 -18.27
CA LEU A 34 -5.86 -8.52 -16.98
C LEU A 34 -6.41 -9.95 -17.09
N ASN A 35 -7.09 -10.28 -18.20
CA ASN A 35 -7.56 -11.64 -18.45
C ASN A 35 -6.37 -12.61 -18.62
N ALA A 36 -5.35 -12.22 -19.37
CA ALA A 36 -4.13 -13.01 -19.53
C ALA A 36 -3.40 -13.18 -18.19
N PHE A 37 -3.28 -12.11 -17.41
CA PHE A 37 -2.70 -12.14 -16.08
C PHE A 37 -3.49 -13.07 -15.14
N SER A 38 -4.81 -12.92 -15.07
CA SER A 38 -5.69 -13.75 -14.24
C SER A 38 -5.61 -15.24 -14.59
N ALA A 39 -5.55 -15.56 -15.89
CA ALA A 39 -5.37 -16.92 -16.36
C ALA A 39 -4.03 -17.52 -15.92
N ALA A 40 -2.93 -16.77 -16.09
CA ALA A 40 -1.59 -17.20 -15.69
C ALA A 40 -1.47 -17.39 -14.16
N ILE A 41 -2.07 -16.48 -13.39
CA ILE A 41 -2.14 -16.59 -11.92
C ILE A 41 -2.92 -17.85 -11.50
N THR A 42 -4.07 -18.11 -12.12
CA THR A 42 -4.92 -19.29 -11.82
C THR A 42 -4.20 -20.59 -12.13
N GLN A 43 -3.38 -20.62 -13.18
CA GLN A 43 -2.58 -21.78 -13.57
C GLN A 43 -1.27 -21.91 -12.77
N VAL A 44 -0.98 -20.95 -11.89
CA VAL A 44 0.30 -20.87 -11.14
C VAL A 44 1.50 -20.85 -12.10
N ASP A 45 1.34 -20.23 -13.27
CA ASP A 45 2.35 -20.16 -14.31
C ASP A 45 3.16 -18.86 -14.21
N ALA A 46 4.27 -18.94 -13.48
CA ALA A 46 5.19 -17.81 -13.33
C ALA A 46 5.79 -17.35 -14.68
N GLY A 47 5.96 -18.25 -15.66
CA GLY A 47 6.49 -17.91 -16.97
C GLY A 47 5.50 -17.05 -17.75
N ALA A 48 4.25 -17.49 -17.83
CA ALA A 48 3.19 -16.75 -18.51
C ALA A 48 2.94 -15.38 -17.87
N VAL A 49 3.04 -15.25 -16.55
CA VAL A 49 2.96 -13.92 -15.90
C VAL A 49 4.13 -13.05 -16.29
N VAL A 50 5.36 -13.57 -16.29
CA VAL A 50 6.58 -12.82 -16.62
C VAL A 50 6.56 -12.33 -18.08
N ASP A 51 5.99 -13.11 -19.00
CA ASP A 51 5.85 -12.72 -20.41
C ASP A 51 4.98 -11.48 -20.63
N LEU A 52 4.10 -11.16 -19.67
CA LEU A 52 3.27 -9.94 -19.66
C LEU A 52 4.03 -8.67 -19.25
N PHE A 53 5.26 -8.79 -18.79
CA PHE A 53 6.13 -7.68 -18.37
C PHE A 53 7.17 -7.32 -19.43
N LEU A 54 7.59 -6.06 -19.43
CA LEU A 54 8.84 -5.66 -20.06
C LEU A 54 10.04 -6.35 -19.38
N GLU A 55 11.15 -6.47 -20.11
CA GLU A 55 12.36 -7.12 -19.61
C GLU A 55 12.89 -6.45 -18.34
N ASP A 56 12.81 -5.12 -18.30
CA ASP A 56 13.17 -4.19 -17.22
C ASP A 56 11.96 -3.71 -16.40
N GLY A 57 10.84 -4.44 -16.46
CA GLY A 57 9.63 -4.10 -15.72
C GLY A 57 9.77 -4.27 -14.20
N PHE A 58 8.89 -3.61 -13.44
CA PHE A 58 8.91 -3.61 -11.98
C PHE A 58 7.68 -4.27 -11.38
N TRP A 59 7.87 -5.02 -10.30
CA TRP A 59 6.78 -5.43 -9.41
C TRP A 59 7.03 -4.87 -8.02
N LYS A 60 6.17 -3.97 -7.56
CA LYS A 60 6.17 -3.45 -6.19
C LYS A 60 5.13 -4.16 -5.35
N ASP A 61 5.59 -4.95 -4.40
CA ASP A 61 4.73 -5.62 -3.43
C ASP A 61 4.66 -4.80 -2.13
N VAL A 62 3.45 -4.39 -1.80
CA VAL A 62 3.09 -3.76 -0.53
C VAL A 62 2.34 -4.82 0.26
N ILE A 63 3.09 -5.69 0.95
CA ILE A 63 2.62 -6.74 1.88
C ILE A 63 1.64 -7.78 1.32
N ALA A 64 1.29 -7.77 0.03
CA ALA A 64 0.29 -8.67 -0.53
C ALA A 64 0.82 -10.09 -0.77
N LEU A 65 2.04 -10.22 -1.29
CA LEU A 65 2.66 -11.51 -1.61
C LEU A 65 3.72 -11.91 -0.59
N THR A 66 4.49 -10.94 -0.08
CA THR A 66 5.70 -11.19 0.71
C THR A 66 5.57 -10.86 2.18
N TRP A 67 4.48 -10.21 2.59
CA TRP A 67 4.32 -9.60 3.92
C TRP A 67 5.40 -8.57 4.26
N ASP A 68 6.01 -7.98 3.25
CA ASP A 68 7.08 -6.99 3.36
C ASP A 68 6.88 -5.90 2.29
N LEU A 69 7.61 -4.79 2.39
CA LEU A 69 7.63 -3.72 1.40
C LEU A 69 8.81 -3.94 0.44
N ARG A 70 8.54 -4.53 -0.71
CA ARG A 70 9.60 -4.94 -1.66
C ARG A 70 9.33 -4.47 -3.08
N THR A 71 10.40 -4.18 -3.80
CA THR A 71 10.37 -3.93 -5.24
C THR A 71 11.27 -4.96 -5.91
N PHE A 72 10.73 -5.62 -6.93
CA PHE A 72 11.42 -6.60 -7.77
C PHE A 72 11.62 -5.99 -9.15
N GLU A 73 12.85 -6.01 -9.63
CA GLU A 73 13.26 -5.37 -10.88
C GLU A 73 13.60 -6.44 -11.93
N GLY A 74 12.95 -6.33 -13.08
CA GLY A 74 13.13 -7.21 -14.20
C GLY A 74 12.48 -8.59 -14.07
N THR A 75 12.35 -9.23 -15.23
CA THR A 75 11.67 -10.52 -15.40
C THR A 75 12.24 -11.64 -14.52
N LYS A 76 13.56 -11.65 -14.26
CA LYS A 76 14.22 -12.68 -13.44
C LYS A 76 13.80 -12.63 -11.98
N ASP A 77 13.80 -11.44 -11.38
CA ASP A 77 13.44 -11.27 -9.97
C ASP A 77 11.93 -11.43 -9.75
N ILE A 78 11.13 -10.96 -10.71
CA ILE A 78 9.68 -11.19 -10.74
C ILE A 78 9.40 -12.70 -10.82
N LYS A 79 10.08 -13.45 -11.70
CA LYS A 79 9.91 -14.90 -11.77
C LYS A 79 10.24 -15.57 -10.45
N LYS A 80 11.35 -15.18 -9.82
CA LYS A 80 11.78 -15.71 -8.52
C LYS A 80 10.76 -15.43 -7.41
N LEU A 81 10.16 -14.24 -7.38
CA LEU A 81 9.06 -13.92 -6.49
C LEU A 81 7.88 -14.87 -6.70
N LEU A 82 7.45 -15.04 -7.95
CA LEU A 82 6.29 -15.84 -8.31
C LEU A 82 6.50 -17.32 -8.00
N ASP A 83 7.66 -17.88 -8.38
CA ASP A 83 8.04 -19.26 -8.07
C ASP A 83 7.99 -19.52 -6.54
N ALA A 84 8.32 -18.51 -5.72
CA ALA A 84 8.34 -18.64 -4.27
C ALA A 84 6.98 -18.38 -3.59
N ARG A 85 6.13 -17.53 -4.15
CA ARG A 85 4.94 -16.99 -3.45
C ARG A 85 3.61 -17.22 -4.14
N LEU A 86 3.57 -17.40 -5.46
CA LEU A 86 2.31 -17.41 -6.22
C LEU A 86 1.30 -18.43 -5.69
N ALA A 87 1.73 -19.69 -5.51
CA ALA A 87 0.89 -20.75 -4.97
C ALA A 87 0.50 -20.52 -3.49
N ALA A 88 1.40 -19.94 -2.69
CA ALA A 88 1.18 -19.76 -1.26
C ALA A 88 0.23 -18.59 -0.96
N THR A 89 0.26 -17.55 -1.79
CA THR A 89 -0.58 -16.35 -1.62
C THR A 89 -2.02 -16.58 -2.06
N ASP A 90 -2.26 -17.48 -3.02
CA ASP A 90 -3.58 -17.83 -3.55
C ASP A 90 -4.34 -16.58 -4.05
N LEU A 91 -3.75 -15.87 -5.03
CA LEU A 91 -4.38 -14.71 -5.65
C LEU A 91 -5.58 -15.16 -6.48
N ARG A 92 -6.75 -14.58 -6.20
CA ARG A 92 -8.02 -14.96 -6.81
C ARG A 92 -8.96 -13.77 -6.94
N GLU A 93 -10.10 -13.98 -7.59
CA GLU A 93 -11.16 -12.98 -7.77
C GLU A 93 -10.64 -11.66 -8.37
N ILE A 94 -9.71 -11.77 -9.33
CA ILE A 94 -9.12 -10.61 -10.01
C ILE A 94 -10.17 -9.97 -10.92
N HIS A 95 -10.40 -8.67 -10.75
CA HIS A 95 -11.36 -7.90 -11.55
C HIS A 95 -10.93 -6.44 -11.71
N LEU A 96 -11.29 -5.80 -12.82
CA LEU A 96 -11.04 -4.38 -13.02
C LEU A 96 -11.85 -3.53 -12.04
N LEU A 97 -11.25 -2.42 -11.60
CA LEU A 97 -11.95 -1.39 -10.85
C LEU A 97 -12.44 -0.30 -11.80
N GLU A 98 -13.71 0.07 -11.67
CA GLU A 98 -14.39 1.03 -12.54
C GLU A 98 -14.71 2.35 -11.83
N GLU A 99 -14.30 2.52 -10.57
CA GLU A 99 -14.56 3.77 -9.86
C GLU A 99 -13.78 4.94 -10.46
N PRO A 100 -14.30 6.18 -10.36
CA PRO A 100 -13.57 7.36 -10.81
C PRO A 100 -12.14 7.39 -10.27
N LEU A 101 -11.19 7.78 -11.12
CA LEU A 101 -9.75 7.77 -10.87
C LEU A 101 -9.10 6.37 -10.77
N ARG A 102 -9.85 5.27 -10.80
CA ARG A 102 -9.34 3.89 -10.80
C ARG A 102 -9.62 3.14 -12.10
N GLU A 103 -10.57 3.61 -12.87
CA GLU A 103 -10.88 3.11 -14.21
C GLU A 103 -9.66 3.14 -15.16
N PRO A 104 -9.62 2.25 -16.17
CA PRO A 104 -8.59 2.28 -17.20
C PRO A 104 -8.51 3.64 -17.90
N ALA A 105 -7.32 4.23 -17.95
CA ALA A 105 -7.09 5.51 -18.58
C ALA A 105 -5.75 5.52 -19.34
N LEU A 106 -5.77 6.06 -20.56
CA LEU A 106 -4.56 6.44 -21.28
C LEU A 106 -4.01 7.71 -20.64
N GLN A 107 -2.78 7.66 -20.15
CA GLN A 107 -2.11 8.81 -19.55
C GLN A 107 -0.84 9.13 -20.34
N LYS A 108 -0.70 10.39 -20.71
CA LYS A 108 0.49 10.93 -21.37
C LYS A 108 1.20 11.86 -20.39
N MET A 109 2.25 11.37 -19.73
CA MET A 109 3.01 12.20 -18.77
C MET A 109 3.99 13.13 -19.48
N PHE A 110 4.58 12.67 -20.59
CA PHE A 110 5.47 13.46 -21.44
C PHE A 110 5.10 13.25 -22.92
N PRO A 111 5.54 14.14 -23.84
CA PRO A 111 5.30 13.96 -25.27
C PRO A 111 5.68 12.58 -25.82
N ASP A 112 6.76 12.02 -25.27
CA ASP A 112 7.37 10.73 -25.65
C ASP A 112 7.17 9.64 -24.56
N LEU A 113 6.16 9.78 -23.68
CA LEU A 113 5.84 8.77 -22.67
C LEU A 113 4.32 8.64 -22.48
N THR A 114 3.81 7.48 -22.88
CA THR A 114 2.39 7.14 -22.78
C THR A 114 2.22 5.75 -22.18
N TRP A 115 1.26 5.62 -21.26
CA TRP A 115 0.87 4.34 -20.65
C TRP A 115 -0.64 4.24 -20.50
N VAL A 116 -1.15 3.02 -20.54
CA VAL A 116 -2.49 2.70 -20.04
C VAL A 116 -2.35 2.34 -18.56
N ARG A 117 -3.00 3.13 -17.70
CA ARG A 117 -3.02 2.90 -16.26
C ARG A 117 -4.41 2.44 -15.82
N PHE A 118 -4.48 1.34 -15.10
CA PHE A 118 -5.71 0.84 -14.50
C PHE A 118 -5.45 0.23 -13.12
N CYS A 119 -6.52 0.13 -12.33
CA CYS A 119 -6.50 -0.58 -11.06
C CYS A 119 -7.35 -1.86 -11.16
N PHE A 120 -7.00 -2.86 -10.36
CA PHE A 120 -7.77 -4.09 -10.24
C PHE A 120 -7.91 -4.51 -8.78
N GLY A 121 -9.04 -5.09 -8.41
CA GLY A 121 -9.24 -5.74 -7.12
C GLY A 121 -8.84 -7.20 -7.18
N PHE A 122 -8.37 -7.75 -6.07
CA PHE A 122 -8.11 -9.18 -5.92
C PHE A 122 -8.30 -9.60 -4.46
N THR A 123 -8.37 -10.91 -4.23
CA THR A 123 -8.32 -11.49 -2.89
C THR A 123 -7.16 -12.47 -2.78
N THR A 124 -6.70 -12.66 -1.56
CA THR A 124 -5.66 -13.64 -1.19
C THR A 124 -6.24 -14.61 -0.17
N LYS A 125 -5.42 -15.56 0.28
CA LYS A 125 -5.74 -16.38 1.46
C LYS A 125 -6.07 -15.56 2.70
N HIS A 126 -5.48 -14.38 2.86
CA HIS A 126 -5.53 -13.62 4.12
C HIS A 126 -6.43 -12.39 4.08
N GLY A 127 -6.76 -11.88 2.90
CA GLY A 127 -7.36 -10.56 2.80
C GLY A 127 -7.73 -10.13 1.39
N LYS A 128 -8.18 -8.88 1.29
CA LYS A 128 -8.49 -8.21 0.03
C LYS A 128 -7.39 -7.21 -0.29
N GLY A 129 -7.07 -7.08 -1.57
CA GLY A 129 -6.05 -6.18 -2.05
C GLY A 129 -6.43 -5.49 -3.34
N THR A 130 -5.67 -4.44 -3.64
CA THR A 130 -5.77 -3.68 -4.88
C THR A 130 -4.42 -3.70 -5.58
N GLY A 131 -4.47 -3.83 -6.90
CA GLY A 131 -3.31 -3.69 -7.75
C GLY A 131 -3.42 -2.48 -8.67
N VAL A 132 -2.28 -1.95 -9.08
CA VAL A 132 -2.17 -0.85 -10.04
C VAL A 132 -1.17 -1.25 -11.12
N VAL A 133 -1.56 -1.12 -12.38
CA VAL A 133 -0.73 -1.50 -13.52
C VAL A 133 -0.47 -0.29 -14.41
N TYR A 134 0.76 -0.17 -14.89
CA TYR A 134 1.14 0.74 -15.95
C TYR A 134 1.61 -0.08 -17.14
N LEU A 135 0.78 -0.12 -18.19
CA LEU A 135 1.11 -0.77 -19.45
C LEU A 135 1.71 0.23 -20.42
N VAL A 136 2.74 -0.18 -21.14
CA VAL A 136 3.35 0.60 -22.21
C VAL A 136 3.15 -0.10 -23.55
N PRO A 137 3.04 0.68 -24.64
CA PRO A 137 2.83 0.13 -25.96
C PRO A 137 4.14 -0.48 -26.49
N LEU A 138 4.02 -1.57 -27.23
CA LEU A 138 5.09 -2.18 -28.00
C LEU A 138 4.72 -2.15 -29.49
N PRO A 139 5.70 -2.43 -30.38
CA PRO A 139 5.39 -2.72 -31.78
C PRO A 139 4.34 -3.84 -31.89
N ASP A 140 3.63 -3.89 -33.02
CA ASP A 140 2.53 -4.84 -33.28
C ASP A 140 1.29 -4.66 -32.39
N SER A 141 1.05 -3.45 -31.87
CA SER A 141 -0.11 -3.12 -31.04
C SER A 141 -0.21 -3.94 -29.75
N LYS A 142 0.91 -4.50 -29.27
CA LYS A 142 0.98 -5.24 -28.01
C LYS A 142 1.20 -4.30 -26.84
N TRP A 143 0.77 -4.71 -25.66
CA TRP A 143 0.94 -3.96 -24.43
C TRP A 143 1.58 -4.85 -23.37
N LYS A 144 2.58 -4.32 -22.67
CA LYS A 144 3.24 -5.02 -21.56
C LYS A 144 3.35 -4.12 -20.35
N ALA A 145 3.37 -4.75 -19.18
CA ALA A 145 3.54 -4.04 -17.91
C ALA A 145 4.97 -3.53 -17.79
N TYR A 146 5.09 -2.21 -17.70
CA TYR A 146 6.30 -1.57 -17.21
C TYR A 146 6.35 -1.63 -15.68
N SER A 147 5.22 -1.45 -15.00
CA SER A 147 5.14 -1.67 -13.55
C SER A 147 3.80 -2.23 -13.11
N LEU A 148 3.86 -3.10 -12.11
CA LEU A 148 2.74 -3.61 -11.34
C LEU A 148 2.98 -3.30 -9.87
N LEU A 149 1.96 -2.80 -9.19
CA LEU A 149 1.91 -2.71 -7.73
C LEU A 149 0.82 -3.64 -7.21
N THR A 150 1.10 -4.40 -6.16
CA THR A 150 0.11 -5.17 -5.40
C THR A 150 0.11 -4.71 -3.95
N CYS A 151 -1.07 -4.39 -3.40
CA CYS A 151 -1.24 -3.92 -2.03
C CYS A 151 -2.31 -4.76 -1.32
N LEU A 152 -2.02 -5.21 -0.09
CA LEU A 152 -3.05 -5.80 0.77
C LEU A 152 -3.73 -4.67 1.56
N ASP A 153 -5.00 -4.45 1.31
CA ASP A 153 -5.74 -3.32 1.89
C ASP A 153 -6.40 -3.69 3.22
N SER A 154 -6.81 -4.95 3.37
CA SER A 154 -7.52 -5.42 4.57
C SER A 154 -7.36 -6.92 4.79
N LEU A 155 -7.44 -7.34 6.05
CA LEU A 155 -7.44 -8.74 6.46
C LEU A 155 -8.88 -9.24 6.62
N THR A 156 -9.17 -10.43 6.10
CA THR A 156 -10.52 -11.01 6.13
C THR A 156 -10.95 -11.36 7.54
N GLU A 157 -10.05 -11.93 8.35
CA GLU A 157 -10.34 -12.40 9.72
C GLU A 157 -10.28 -11.27 10.77
N PHE A 158 -9.70 -10.12 10.42
CA PHE A 158 -9.47 -9.00 11.33
C PHE A 158 -9.94 -7.67 10.72
N PRO A 159 -11.26 -7.50 10.47
CA PRO A 159 -11.79 -6.27 9.90
C PRO A 159 -11.70 -5.11 10.90
N GLU A 160 -11.43 -3.91 10.42
CA GLU A 160 -11.48 -2.70 11.24
C GLU A 160 -12.93 -2.43 11.72
N LYS A 161 -13.11 -2.16 13.02
CA LYS A 161 -14.40 -1.86 13.67
C LYS A 161 -14.88 -0.44 13.37
N VAL A 162 -15.03 -0.12 12.09
CA VAL A 162 -15.44 1.20 11.57
C VAL A 162 -16.76 1.09 10.80
N GLY A 163 -17.41 2.23 10.59
CA GLY A 163 -18.67 2.30 9.83
C GLY A 163 -19.73 1.33 10.35
N PRO A 164 -20.25 0.40 9.54
CA PRO A 164 -21.22 -0.61 9.98
C PRO A 164 -20.72 -1.53 11.10
N LEU A 165 -19.40 -1.75 11.20
CA LEU A 165 -18.76 -2.60 12.21
C LEU A 165 -18.38 -1.83 13.48
N ARG A 166 -18.69 -0.53 13.54
CA ARG A 166 -18.46 0.27 14.74
C ARG A 166 -19.28 -0.28 15.90
N HIS A 167 -18.71 -0.20 17.10
CA HIS A 167 -19.45 -0.54 18.32
C HIS A 167 -20.63 0.42 18.49
N ASN A 168 -21.84 -0.07 18.19
CA ASN A 168 -23.08 0.72 18.16
C ASN A 168 -23.87 0.64 19.47
N LYS A 169 -23.39 -0.11 20.46
CA LYS A 169 -24.06 -0.17 21.77
C LYS A 169 -23.72 1.10 22.55
N ALA A 170 -24.76 1.73 23.09
CA ALA A 170 -24.60 2.75 24.12
C ALA A 170 -23.88 2.10 25.30
N ASP A 171 -22.67 2.57 25.57
CA ASP A 171 -21.97 2.16 26.77
C ASP A 171 -22.65 2.84 27.97
N HIS A 172 -23.06 2.05 28.95
CA HIS A 172 -23.65 2.56 30.18
C HIS A 172 -22.58 3.05 31.17
N GLY A 173 -21.29 2.87 30.87
CA GLY A 173 -20.17 3.50 31.56
C GLY A 173 -19.94 4.94 31.10
N THR A 174 -19.22 5.73 31.92
CA THR A 174 -18.74 7.04 31.49
C THR A 174 -17.52 6.87 30.58
N TRP A 175 -17.41 7.70 29.54
CA TRP A 175 -16.22 7.72 28.68
C TRP A 175 -14.92 7.85 29.48
N GLU A 176 -14.95 8.64 30.56
CA GLU A 176 -13.80 8.84 31.46
C GLU A 176 -13.36 7.54 32.14
N GLU A 177 -14.32 6.71 32.60
CA GLU A 177 -14.03 5.41 33.22
C GLU A 177 -13.36 4.48 32.22
N ASN A 178 -13.94 4.35 31.03
CA ASN A 178 -13.39 3.52 29.96
C ASN A 178 -12.00 3.99 29.55
N ARG A 179 -11.81 5.32 29.49
CA ARG A 179 -10.52 5.89 29.14
C ARG A 179 -9.48 5.64 30.22
N ARG A 180 -9.85 5.70 31.50
CA ARG A 180 -8.96 5.39 32.61
C ARG A 180 -8.53 3.93 32.58
N GLN A 181 -9.47 3.00 32.39
CA GLN A 181 -9.18 1.57 32.27
C GLN A 181 -8.25 1.25 31.09
N GLU A 182 -8.46 1.91 29.94
CA GLU A 182 -7.58 1.78 28.76
C GLU A 182 -6.15 2.27 29.00
N VAL A 183 -5.93 3.22 29.92
CA VAL A 183 -4.60 3.78 30.21
C VAL A 183 -3.91 3.01 31.32
N GLU A 184 -4.66 2.57 32.33
CA GLU A 184 -4.10 1.89 33.49
C GLU A 184 -3.67 0.46 33.19
N PHE A 185 -4.27 -0.21 32.19
CA PHE A 185 -3.99 -1.62 31.89
C PHE A 185 -4.03 -2.51 33.15
N SER A 186 -4.94 -2.18 34.08
CA SER A 186 -4.97 -2.76 35.44
C SER A 186 -5.37 -4.25 35.46
N THR A 187 -6.00 -4.73 34.39
CA THR A 187 -6.45 -6.12 34.26
C THR A 187 -5.60 -6.96 33.32
N ASN A 188 -4.87 -6.36 32.36
CA ASN A 188 -4.10 -7.06 31.33
C ASN A 188 -2.93 -6.21 30.83
N ASP A 189 -1.85 -6.84 30.37
CA ASP A 189 -0.73 -6.14 29.71
C ASP A 189 -1.07 -5.72 28.26
N PRO A 190 -0.49 -4.63 27.74
CA PRO A 190 -0.64 -4.25 26.34
C PRO A 190 0.04 -5.27 25.41
N THR A 191 -0.62 -5.60 24.30
CA THR A 191 -0.03 -6.43 23.25
C THR A 191 0.99 -5.64 22.42
N VAL A 192 0.75 -4.33 22.22
CA VAL A 192 1.63 -3.45 21.46
C VAL A 192 1.97 -2.22 22.29
N LEU A 193 3.26 -1.87 22.32
CA LEU A 193 3.77 -0.62 22.87
C LEU A 193 4.20 0.31 21.72
N VAL A 194 3.53 1.44 21.57
CA VAL A 194 3.89 2.49 20.61
C VAL A 194 4.71 3.56 21.33
N ILE A 195 5.94 3.77 20.86
CA ILE A 195 6.84 4.79 21.41
C ILE A 195 6.78 6.03 20.51
N GLY A 196 6.20 7.10 21.05
CA GLY A 196 5.98 8.38 20.38
C GLY A 196 4.52 8.59 19.97
N ALA A 197 3.86 9.58 20.56
CA ALA A 197 2.53 10.09 20.22
C ALA A 197 2.62 11.24 19.20
N GLY A 198 3.45 11.08 18.17
CA GLY A 198 3.44 11.90 16.96
C GLY A 198 2.38 11.44 15.95
N HIS A 199 2.35 12.02 14.76
CA HIS A 199 1.34 11.70 13.73
C HIS A 199 1.26 10.19 13.43
N SER A 200 2.38 9.57 13.06
CA SER A 200 2.44 8.14 12.72
C SER A 200 2.13 7.22 13.90
N GLY A 201 2.57 7.59 15.11
CA GLY A 201 2.31 6.78 16.31
C GLY A 201 0.84 6.79 16.70
N LEU A 202 0.18 7.95 16.61
CA LEU A 202 -1.25 8.08 16.85
C LEU A 202 -2.07 7.35 15.76
N GLU A 203 -1.65 7.45 14.49
CA GLU A 203 -2.31 6.76 13.39
C GLU A 203 -2.30 5.24 13.58
N ILE A 204 -1.13 4.66 13.86
CA ILE A 204 -0.98 3.22 14.11
C ILE A 204 -1.81 2.81 15.33
N ALA A 205 -1.72 3.56 16.44
CA ALA A 205 -2.47 3.22 17.65
C ALA A 205 -3.99 3.30 17.45
N ALA A 206 -4.47 4.26 16.65
CA ALA A 206 -5.88 4.33 16.27
C ALA A 206 -6.30 3.10 15.47
N ARG A 207 -5.53 2.72 14.44
CA ARG A 207 -5.81 1.52 13.63
C ARG A 207 -5.80 0.24 14.47
N LEU A 208 -4.78 0.05 15.32
CA LEU A 208 -4.70 -1.09 16.23
C LEU A 208 -5.91 -1.14 17.17
N LYS A 209 -6.34 0.00 17.72
CA LYS A 209 -7.56 0.10 18.53
C LYS A 209 -8.80 -0.34 17.75
N TYR A 210 -8.94 0.08 16.49
CA TYR A 210 -10.08 -0.32 15.66
C TYR A 210 -10.05 -1.78 15.22
N ILE A 211 -8.89 -2.43 15.18
CA ILE A 211 -8.78 -3.89 14.97
C ILE A 211 -8.96 -4.67 16.29
N GLY A 212 -8.93 -3.96 17.44
CA GLY A 212 -9.13 -4.55 18.76
C GLY A 212 -7.86 -5.08 19.42
N ILE A 213 -6.70 -4.56 19.03
CA ILE A 213 -5.41 -4.91 19.61
C ILE A 213 -5.12 -4.00 20.81
N PRO A 214 -4.97 -4.54 22.04
CA PRO A 214 -4.60 -3.75 23.21
C PRO A 214 -3.26 -3.03 23.01
N THR A 215 -3.30 -1.69 22.99
CA THR A 215 -2.16 -0.85 22.60
C THR A 215 -1.93 0.26 23.61
N LEU A 216 -0.70 0.33 24.15
CA LEU A 216 -0.25 1.42 25.01
C LEU A 216 0.63 2.37 24.19
N ILE A 217 0.35 3.68 24.26
CA ILE A 217 1.19 4.70 23.64
C ILE A 217 1.93 5.44 24.74
N ILE A 218 3.25 5.54 24.62
CA ILE A 218 4.08 6.35 25.52
C ILE A 218 4.75 7.48 24.73
N ASP A 219 4.83 8.67 25.31
CA ASP A 219 5.58 9.79 24.75
C ASP A 219 6.42 10.44 25.84
N LYS A 220 7.55 11.02 25.44
CA LYS A 220 8.43 11.78 26.33
C LYS A 220 7.84 13.16 26.65
N LYS A 221 7.07 13.75 25.74
CA LYS A 221 6.48 15.08 25.89
C LYS A 221 5.18 15.00 26.70
N PRO A 222 4.89 16.03 27.50
CA PRO A 222 3.67 16.07 28.31
C PRO A 222 2.40 16.27 27.48
N ARG A 223 2.50 16.77 26.23
CA ARG A 223 1.35 16.96 25.34
C ARG A 223 1.55 16.21 24.03
N VAL A 224 0.47 15.59 23.57
CA VAL A 224 0.41 14.91 22.27
C VAL A 224 0.67 15.92 21.16
N GLY A 225 1.53 15.57 20.19
CA GLY A 225 1.83 16.43 19.03
C GLY A 225 2.96 17.46 19.25
N ASP A 226 3.49 17.62 20.46
CA ASP A 226 4.61 18.55 20.74
C ASP A 226 5.90 18.21 19.96
N ASN A 227 5.99 16.99 19.41
CA ASN A 227 7.09 16.53 18.57
C ASN A 227 7.00 16.99 17.10
N VAL A 228 5.85 17.56 16.67
CA VAL A 228 5.61 18.02 15.29
C VAL A 228 5.62 19.56 15.18
N CYS A 229 5.73 20.27 16.30
CA CYS A 229 5.92 21.72 16.27
C CYS A 229 7.31 22.05 15.71
N PRO A 230 7.42 22.81 14.60
CA PRO A 230 8.67 23.46 14.28
C PRO A 230 8.99 24.41 15.43
N VAL A 231 10.24 24.40 15.85
CA VAL A 231 10.74 25.19 16.96
C VAL A 231 10.38 26.68 16.77
N SER A 232 9.72 27.27 17.77
CA SER A 232 9.67 28.71 18.10
C SER A 232 8.98 29.68 17.13
N ILE A 233 7.70 29.98 17.40
CA ILE A 233 7.24 31.37 17.45
C ILE A 233 7.19 31.77 18.92
N SER A 234 8.02 32.75 19.26
CA SER A 234 8.17 33.37 20.56
C SER A 234 6.81 33.74 21.15
N VAL A 235 6.38 33.05 22.20
CA VAL A 235 5.43 33.61 23.17
C VAL A 235 6.11 33.63 24.52
N PHE A 236 6.68 34.79 24.80
CA PHE A 236 7.14 35.21 26.12
C PHE A 236 5.91 35.29 27.05
N ASN A 237 5.80 34.42 28.06
CA ASN A 237 5.92 34.88 29.45
C ASN A 237 5.94 33.76 30.50
N CYS A 238 6.95 33.92 31.35
CA CYS A 238 7.29 33.32 32.64
C CYS A 238 6.14 33.09 33.63
N ARG A 239 6.12 31.93 34.31
CA ARG A 239 6.32 31.83 35.78
C ARG A 239 6.55 30.38 36.22
N LEU A 240 7.77 30.15 36.71
CA LEU A 240 8.15 29.02 37.57
C LEU A 240 8.03 29.46 39.03
N THR A 241 7.16 28.79 39.77
CA THR A 241 7.12 28.65 41.24
C THR A 241 6.41 27.32 41.47
N GLU A 242 6.82 26.35 42.28
CA GLU A 242 7.86 26.22 43.30
C GLU A 242 8.14 24.72 43.50
N SER A 243 9.24 24.44 44.18
CA SER A 243 9.79 23.14 44.58
C SER A 243 8.80 22.12 45.14
N ARG A 244 9.08 20.82 44.91
CA ARG A 244 9.15 19.82 45.98
C ARG A 244 10.00 18.61 45.57
N THR A 245 11.18 18.54 46.17
CA THR A 245 12.00 17.34 46.33
C THR A 245 11.26 16.36 47.24
N VAL A 246 11.19 15.09 46.86
CA VAL A 246 10.99 14.00 47.84
C VAL A 246 11.93 12.86 47.48
N ARG A 247 12.62 12.36 48.51
CA ARG A 247 13.51 11.20 48.48
C ARG A 247 12.76 9.92 48.15
#